data_AF-A0A356GJS0-F1
#
_entry.id   AF-A0A356GJS0-F1
#
_cell.length_a   1.000
_cell.length_b   1.000
_cell.length_c   1.000
_cell.angle_alpha   90.00
_cell.angle_beta   90.00
_cell.angle_gamma   90.00
#
_symmetry.space_group_name_H-M   'P 1'
#
loop_
_entity.id
_entity.type
_entity.pdbx_description
1 polymer ?
#
loop_
_entity_poly.entity_id
_entity_poly.type
_entity_poly.pdbx_seq_one_letter_code
_entity_poly.pdbx_strand_id
1 'polypeptide(L)'
;MYYFKPVWLTSEIPFVLVVLAYIIIPILLFAFIFYFRSIFNHEPVLIVNENGIHEQMRYRSLGMIKWIDIERISVQPYMDKTYLIHVYLINPDDYLIKKSRFSFKRFNYGHVIISSLYFKKDFQKVIEIVNYHFKMNQLTSQELD
;
A
#
# COMPACT_ATOMS: atom_id res chain seq x y z
N MET A 1 2.89 -49.02 -31.29
CA MET A 1 2.86 -48.80 -29.83
C MET A 1 4.10 -47.99 -29.46
N TYR A 2 3.97 -46.66 -29.30
CA TYR A 2 5.11 -45.78 -28.99
C TYR A 2 5.35 -45.82 -27.47
N TYR A 3 6.45 -46.43 -27.06
CA TYR A 3 6.91 -46.39 -25.68
C TYR A 3 7.55 -45.03 -25.41
N PHE A 4 7.00 -44.30 -24.44
CA PHE A 4 7.59 -43.06 -23.95
C PHE A 4 8.92 -43.41 -23.27
N LYS A 5 10.03 -43.23 -23.97
CA LYS A 5 11.36 -43.37 -23.36
C LYS A 5 11.58 -42.17 -22.44
N PRO A 6 11.88 -42.39 -21.16
CA PRO A 6 12.15 -41.27 -20.27
C PRO A 6 13.40 -40.52 -20.72
N VAL A 7 13.39 -39.19 -20.59
CA VAL A 7 14.44 -38.26 -21.06
C VAL A 7 15.83 -38.59 -20.51
N TRP A 8 15.91 -39.19 -19.32
CA TRP A 8 17.14 -39.65 -18.68
C TRP A 8 17.78 -40.88 -19.33
N LEU A 9 17.11 -41.51 -20.31
CA LEU A 9 17.64 -42.67 -21.04
C LEU A 9 18.31 -42.31 -22.38
N THR A 10 18.20 -41.06 -22.85
CA THR A 10 18.61 -40.65 -24.21
C THR A 10 19.46 -39.38 -24.26
N SER A 11 19.90 -38.82 -23.12
CA SER A 11 20.60 -37.54 -23.09
C SER A 11 21.93 -37.61 -22.33
N GLU A 12 22.95 -36.89 -22.79
CA GLU A 12 24.25 -36.69 -22.10
C GLU A 12 24.12 -35.83 -20.82
N ILE A 13 22.90 -35.54 -20.40
CA ILE A 13 22.61 -34.65 -19.29
C ILE A 13 22.84 -35.41 -17.99
N PRO A 14 23.68 -34.91 -17.08
CA PRO A 14 23.93 -35.59 -15.81
C PRO A 14 22.64 -35.72 -15.01
N PHE A 15 22.39 -36.93 -14.50
CA PHE A 15 21.21 -37.29 -13.70
C PHE A 15 20.89 -36.29 -12.58
N VAL A 16 21.93 -35.71 -11.97
CA VAL A 16 21.80 -34.68 -10.92
C VAL A 16 21.04 -33.45 -11.40
N LEU A 17 21.23 -33.00 -12.65
CA LEU A 17 20.51 -31.85 -13.19
C LEU A 17 19.03 -32.15 -13.41
N VAL A 18 18.69 -33.39 -13.81
CA VAL A 18 17.30 -33.82 -13.97
C VAL A 18 16.59 -33.78 -12.61
N VAL A 19 17.21 -34.31 -11.55
CA VAL A 19 16.66 -34.29 -10.19
C VAL A 19 16.49 -32.86 -9.68
N LEU A 20 17.49 -32.00 -9.87
CA LEU A 20 17.40 -30.58 -9.49
C LEU A 20 16.26 -29.86 -10.21
N ALA A 21 16.07 -30.11 -11.51
CA ALA A 21 14.96 -29.52 -12.27
C ALA A 21 13.61 -29.93 -11.69
N TYR A 22 13.42 -31.21 -11.35
CA TYR A 22 12.19 -31.69 -10.73
C TYR A 22 11.87 -31.05 -9.37
N ILE A 23 12.87 -30.55 -8.65
CA ILE A 23 12.70 -29.86 -7.37
C ILE A 23 12.46 -28.36 -7.58
N ILE A 24 13.24 -27.72 -8.46
CA ILE A 24 13.21 -26.27 -8.66
C ILE A 24 11.93 -25.83 -9.37
N ILE A 25 11.51 -26.57 -10.41
CA ILE A 25 10.33 -26.24 -11.21
C ILE A 25 9.06 -26.07 -10.34
N PRO A 26 8.68 -27.00 -9.46
CA PRO A 26 7.48 -26.84 -8.64
C PRO A 26 7.59 -25.69 -7.63
N ILE A 27 8.78 -25.43 -7.07
CA ILE A 27 9.00 -24.29 -6.17
C ILE A 27 8.79 -22.97 -6.92
N LEU A 28 9.33 -22.86 -8.14
CA LEU A 28 9.20 -21.67 -8.97
C LEU A 28 7.74 -21.45 -9.41
N LEU A 29 7.04 -22.52 -9.80
CA LEU A 29 5.61 -22.50 -10.12
C LEU A 29 4.76 -22.06 -8.92
N PHE A 30 5.04 -22.58 -7.74
CA PHE A 30 4.36 -22.17 -6.52
C PHE A 30 4.58 -20.69 -6.22
N ALA A 31 5.83 -20.23 -6.23
CA ALA A 31 6.16 -18.82 -6.05
C ALA A 31 5.48 -17.92 -7.11
N PHE A 32 5.46 -18.37 -8.36
CA PHE A 32 4.80 -17.66 -9.46
C PHE A 32 3.30 -17.51 -9.22
N ILE A 33 2.60 -18.58 -8.81
CA ILE A 33 1.15 -18.52 -8.50
C ILE A 33 0.86 -17.51 -7.38
N PHE A 34 1.64 -17.53 -6.30
CA PHE A 34 1.46 -16.59 -5.19
C PHE A 34 1.72 -15.14 -5.60
N TYR A 35 2.79 -14.90 -6.35
CA TYR A 35 3.11 -13.58 -6.86
C TYR A 35 2.02 -13.08 -7.81
N PHE A 36 1.57 -13.92 -8.74
CA PHE A 36 0.52 -13.59 -9.70
C PHE A 36 -0.79 -13.24 -8.97
N ARG A 37 -1.22 -14.03 -7.97
CA ARG A 37 -2.40 -13.70 -7.14
C ARG A 37 -2.23 -12.36 -6.41
N SER A 38 -1.03 -12.03 -5.95
CA SER A 38 -0.77 -10.76 -5.29
C SER A 38 -0.90 -9.55 -6.23
N ILE A 39 -0.64 -9.72 -7.53
CA ILE A 39 -0.82 -8.66 -8.52
C ILE A 39 -2.31 -8.33 -8.70
N PHE A 40 -3.21 -9.32 -8.64
CA PHE A 40 -4.65 -9.06 -8.84
C PHE A 40 -5.37 -8.54 -7.59
N ASN A 41 -4.80 -8.75 -6.40
CA ASN A 41 -5.35 -8.21 -5.15
C ASN A 41 -5.03 -6.72 -5.02
N HIS A 42 -5.84 -5.88 -5.67
CA HIS A 42 -5.78 -4.42 -5.56
C HIS A 42 -6.67 -3.96 -4.39
N GLU A 43 -6.14 -3.98 -3.18
CA GLU A 43 -6.76 -3.25 -2.06
C GLU A 43 -6.51 -1.75 -2.25
N PRO A 44 -7.52 -0.88 -2.03
CA PRO A 44 -7.35 0.56 -2.16
C PRO A 44 -6.36 1.05 -1.09
N VAL A 45 -5.27 1.68 -1.52
CA VAL A 45 -4.21 2.11 -0.59
C VAL A 45 -4.68 3.25 0.32
N LEU A 46 -5.58 4.07 -0.19
CA LEU A 46 -6.18 5.20 0.52
C LEU A 46 -7.69 5.18 0.29
N ILE A 47 -8.45 5.17 1.38
CA ILE A 47 -9.90 5.29 1.37
C ILE A 47 -10.25 6.65 1.97
N VAL A 48 -11.02 7.45 1.24
CA VAL A 48 -11.53 8.74 1.67
C VAL A 48 -13.05 8.64 1.72
N ASN A 49 -13.65 8.92 2.86
CA ASN A 49 -15.10 8.85 3.05
C ASN A 49 -15.60 9.94 4.01
N GLU A 50 -16.89 9.94 4.31
CA GLU A 50 -17.54 10.92 5.20
C GLU A 50 -16.96 10.97 6.61
N ASN A 51 -16.42 9.86 7.09
CA ASN A 51 -15.89 9.73 8.45
C ASN A 51 -14.42 10.16 8.54
N GLY A 52 -13.65 10.10 7.45
CA GLY A 52 -12.23 10.44 7.47
C GLY A 52 -11.39 9.87 6.33
N ILE A 53 -10.07 9.85 6.56
CA ILE A 53 -9.06 9.27 5.69
C ILE A 53 -8.55 7.96 6.32
N HIS A 54 -8.59 6.86 5.59
CA HIS A 54 -8.09 5.57 6.04
C HIS A 54 -7.01 5.03 5.10
N GLU A 55 -5.81 4.82 5.64
CA GLU A 55 -4.68 4.22 4.90
C GLU A 55 -4.62 2.71 5.15
N GLN A 56 -4.88 1.92 4.09
CA GLN A 56 -4.81 0.45 4.10
C GLN A 56 -3.47 -0.02 3.54
N MET A 57 -2.38 0.23 4.27
CA MET A 57 -1.10 -0.39 3.97
C MET A 57 -0.90 -1.66 4.81
N ARG A 58 -0.77 -2.81 4.13
CA ARG A 58 -0.71 -4.17 4.71
C ARG A 58 0.27 -4.38 5.87
N TYR A 59 1.33 -3.58 5.95
CA TYR A 59 2.37 -3.72 6.96
C TYR A 59 2.41 -2.58 7.99
N ARG A 60 1.59 -1.54 7.82
CA ARG A 60 1.64 -0.30 8.60
C ARG A 60 0.37 0.53 8.37
N SER A 61 -0.70 0.23 9.09
CA SER A 61 -1.92 1.06 9.06
C SER A 61 -1.98 1.95 10.30
N LEU A 62 -2.12 3.26 10.08
CA LEU A 62 -2.40 4.25 11.12
C LEU A 62 -3.86 4.19 11.61
N GLY A 63 -4.70 3.35 11.00
CA GLY A 63 -6.13 3.34 11.23
C GLY A 63 -6.84 4.45 10.45
N MET A 64 -7.99 4.86 10.96
CA MET A 64 -8.84 5.87 10.33
C MET A 64 -8.61 7.21 11.00
N ILE A 65 -8.12 8.20 10.25
CA ILE A 65 -7.94 9.58 10.68
C ILE A 65 -9.24 10.34 10.43
N LYS A 66 -9.93 10.77 11.49
CA LYS A 66 -11.20 11.49 11.36
C LYS A 66 -10.98 12.90 10.84
N TRP A 67 -11.94 13.45 10.11
CA TRP A 67 -11.85 14.83 9.61
C TRP A 67 -11.70 15.87 10.71
N ILE A 68 -12.40 15.67 11.84
CA ILE A 68 -12.35 16.58 12.99
C ILE A 68 -10.96 16.66 13.65
N ASP A 69 -10.15 15.62 13.50
CA ASP A 69 -8.80 15.57 14.08
C ASP A 69 -7.74 16.15 13.14
N ILE A 70 -8.13 16.59 11.93
CA ILE A 70 -7.23 17.16 10.93
C ILE A 70 -7.25 18.69 11.05
N GLU A 71 -6.10 19.26 11.38
CA GLU A 71 -5.89 20.71 11.43
C GLU A 71 -5.71 21.30 10.02
N ARG A 72 -4.87 20.64 9.21
CA ARG A 72 -4.50 21.14 7.88
C ARG A 72 -4.02 20.00 6.98
N ILE A 73 -4.26 20.15 5.68
CA ILE A 73 -3.69 19.28 4.65
C ILE A 73 -2.77 20.11 3.76
N SER A 74 -1.53 19.66 3.55
CA SER A 74 -0.61 20.28 2.59
C SER A 74 -0.02 19.27 1.63
N VAL A 75 0.23 19.69 0.40
CA VAL A 75 0.87 18.86 -0.63
C VAL A 75 2.22 19.44 -0.97
N GLN A 76 3.25 18.60 -0.93
CA GLN A 76 4.60 18.96 -1.33
C GLN A 76 5.08 18.06 -2.47
N PRO A 77 5.68 18.62 -3.54
CA PRO A 77 6.35 17.81 -4.53
C PRO A 77 7.54 17.07 -3.91
N TYR A 78 7.73 15.83 -4.33
CA TYR A 78 8.86 14.97 -4.01
C TYR A 78 9.52 14.49 -5.31
N MET A 79 10.60 13.73 -5.20
CA MET A 79 11.36 13.25 -6.36
C MET A 79 10.48 12.54 -7.39
N ASP A 80 10.79 12.75 -8.68
CA ASP A 80 10.20 12.08 -9.85
C ASP A 80 8.67 12.03 -9.91
N LYS A 81 8.03 13.20 -10.10
CA LYS A 81 6.55 13.34 -10.24
C LYS A 81 5.78 12.68 -9.10
N THR A 82 6.41 12.53 -7.94
CA THR A 82 5.80 12.01 -6.72
C THR A 82 5.46 13.20 -5.84
N TYR A 83 4.43 13.09 -5.03
CA TYR A 83 3.99 14.11 -4.11
C TYR A 83 3.83 13.48 -2.71
N LEU A 84 4.03 14.29 -1.69
CA LEU A 84 3.76 13.94 -0.30
C LEU A 84 2.56 14.76 0.16
N ILE A 85 1.53 14.08 0.65
CA ILE A 85 0.39 14.69 1.32
C ILE A 85 0.69 14.66 2.82
N HIS A 86 0.84 15.83 3.42
CA HIS A 86 1.00 16.00 4.86
C HIS A 86 -0.37 16.29 5.46
N VAL A 87 -0.81 15.43 6.36
CA VAL A 87 -2.04 15.59 7.14
C VAL A 87 -1.64 15.97 8.55
N TYR A 88 -1.78 17.25 8.90
CA TYR A 88 -1.47 17.78 10.23
C TYR A 88 -2.65 17.49 11.16
N LEU A 89 -2.35 16.93 12.33
CA LEU A 89 -3.35 16.48 13.29
C LEU A 89 -3.38 17.40 14.50
N ILE A 90 -4.57 17.64 15.04
CA ILE A 90 -4.75 18.42 16.28
C ILE A 90 -4.13 17.66 17.46
N ASN A 91 -4.50 16.38 17.61
CA ASN A 91 -3.99 15.48 18.64
C ASN A 91 -3.30 14.27 17.98
N PRO A 92 -2.04 14.43 17.54
CA PRO A 92 -1.30 13.36 16.88
C PRO A 92 -1.12 12.09 17.74
N ASP A 93 -1.03 12.25 19.06
CA ASP A 93 -0.73 11.17 19.99
C ASP A 93 -1.80 10.08 20.04
N ASP A 94 -3.06 10.44 19.77
CA ASP A 94 -4.18 9.49 19.70
C ASP A 94 -4.00 8.46 18.57
N TYR A 95 -3.25 8.84 17.53
CA TYR A 95 -2.95 8.02 16.37
C TYR A 95 -1.62 7.25 16.49
N LEU A 96 -0.84 7.51 17.55
CA LEU A 96 0.44 6.85 17.79
C LEU A 96 0.34 5.50 18.53
N ILE A 97 -0.84 5.16 19.06
CA ILE A 97 -0.99 4.06 20.03
C ILE A 97 -0.87 2.66 19.38
N LYS A 98 -1.04 2.53 18.05
CA LYS A 98 -0.85 1.25 17.32
C LYS A 98 0.59 0.98 16.85
N LYS A 99 1.59 1.34 17.66
CA LYS A 99 3.01 1.07 17.38
C LYS A 99 3.34 -0.42 17.49
N SER A 100 3.37 -1.12 16.35
CA SER A 100 4.31 -2.24 16.22
C SER A 100 5.74 -1.68 16.35
N ARG A 101 6.63 -2.39 17.08
CA ARG A 101 8.01 -1.95 17.40
C ARG A 101 8.87 -1.58 16.17
N PHE A 102 8.39 -1.84 14.94
CA PHE A 102 9.07 -1.58 13.68
C PHE A 102 8.50 -0.38 12.86
N SER A 103 7.53 0.37 13.38
CA SER A 103 6.79 1.40 12.62
C SER A 103 7.41 2.83 12.61
N PHE A 104 8.72 2.97 12.75
CA PHE A 104 9.33 4.19 13.30
C PHE A 104 9.68 5.36 12.34
N LYS A 105 9.05 5.55 11.17
CA LYS A 105 9.56 6.60 10.22
C LYS A 105 8.56 7.51 9.50
N ARG A 106 7.24 7.39 9.69
CA ARG A 106 6.26 8.24 8.98
C ARG A 106 5.59 9.32 9.83
N PHE A 107 5.78 9.26 11.15
CA PHE A 107 5.22 10.22 12.07
C PHE A 107 6.34 11.14 12.54
N ASN A 108 6.36 12.36 12.03
CA ASN A 108 7.30 13.40 12.42
C ASN A 108 6.45 14.57 12.91
N TYR A 109 6.68 15.05 14.13
CA TYR A 109 6.20 16.36 14.61
C TYR A 109 4.73 16.68 14.24
N GLY A 110 3.79 15.86 14.71
CA GLY A 110 2.36 16.18 14.67
C GLY A 110 1.63 15.95 13.34
N HIS A 111 2.25 15.34 12.34
CA HIS A 111 1.58 15.06 11.06
C HIS A 111 1.90 13.68 10.50
N VAL A 112 0.97 13.21 9.67
CA VAL A 112 1.06 11.96 8.91
C VAL A 112 1.44 12.27 7.48
N ILE A 113 2.42 11.53 6.95
CA ILE A 113 2.87 11.68 5.56
C ILE A 113 2.34 10.52 4.71
N ILE A 114 1.51 10.85 3.72
CA ILE A 114 0.97 9.92 2.73
C ILE A 114 1.66 10.19 1.39
N SER A 115 2.41 9.21 0.88
CA SER A 115 3.09 9.34 -0.41
C SER A 115 2.17 9.01 -1.58
N SER A 116 2.22 9.82 -2.64
CA SER A 116 1.49 9.56 -3.88
C SER A 116 2.06 8.40 -4.70
N LEU A 117 3.16 7.76 -4.27
CA LEU A 117 3.78 6.64 -4.97
C LEU A 117 2.76 5.54 -5.27
N TYR A 118 1.80 5.34 -4.36
CA TYR A 118 0.81 4.28 -4.42
C TYR A 118 -0.40 4.59 -5.31
N PHE A 119 -0.58 5.85 -5.72
CA PHE A 119 -1.73 6.30 -6.52
C PHE A 119 -1.31 7.38 -7.53
N LYS A 120 -0.11 7.22 -8.12
CA LYS A 120 0.54 8.24 -8.98
C LYS A 120 -0.33 8.70 -10.15
N LYS A 121 -1.05 7.77 -10.79
CA LYS A 121 -1.95 8.06 -11.93
C LYS A 121 -3.17 8.88 -11.52
N ASP A 122 -3.69 8.61 -10.32
CA ASP A 122 -4.93 9.21 -9.82
C ASP A 122 -4.69 10.33 -8.82
N PHE A 123 -3.43 10.78 -8.66
CA PHE A 123 -3.03 11.73 -7.62
C PHE A 123 -3.89 13.00 -7.60
N GLN A 124 -4.13 13.60 -8.78
CA GLN A 124 -4.94 14.81 -8.91
C GLN A 124 -6.39 14.60 -8.45
N LYS A 125 -6.97 13.46 -8.81
CA LYS A 125 -8.33 13.09 -8.40
C LYS A 125 -8.40 12.83 -6.89
N VAL A 126 -7.39 12.17 -6.33
CA VAL A 126 -7.32 11.90 -4.88
C VAL A 126 -7.24 13.21 -4.10
N ILE A 127 -6.38 14.15 -4.49
CA ILE A 127 -6.25 15.41 -3.76
C ILE A 127 -7.51 16.29 -3.89
N GLU A 128 -8.19 16.24 -5.03
CA GLU A 128 -9.48 16.91 -5.23
C GLU A 128 -10.54 16.37 -4.26
N ILE A 129 -10.68 15.04 -4.16
CA ILE A 129 -11.63 14.39 -3.24
C ILE A 129 -11.29 14.72 -1.78
N VAL A 130 -10.01 14.64 -1.41
CA VAL A 130 -9.54 14.96 -0.04
C VAL A 130 -9.87 16.40 0.32
N ASN A 131 -9.55 17.36 -0.57
CA ASN A 131 -9.82 18.77 -0.33
C ASN A 131 -11.32 19.07 -0.28
N TYR A 132 -12.12 18.42 -1.12
CA TYR A 132 -13.58 18.53 -1.10
C TYR A 132 -14.14 18.11 0.27
N HIS A 133 -13.82 16.90 0.74
CA HIS A 133 -14.30 16.42 2.03
C HIS A 133 -13.78 17.25 3.20
N PHE A 134 -12.51 17.65 3.17
CA PHE A 134 -11.93 18.50 4.23
C PHE A 134 -12.67 19.83 4.33
N LYS A 135 -12.90 20.52 3.19
CA LYS A 135 -13.61 21.80 3.17
C LYS A 135 -15.05 21.67 3.65
N MET A 136 -15.77 20.63 3.22
CA MET A 136 -17.16 20.41 3.64
C MET A 136 -17.28 20.20 5.16
N ASN A 137 -16.38 19.40 5.75
CA ASN A 137 -16.41 19.15 7.20
C ASN A 137 -16.07 20.40 8.02
N GLN A 138 -15.19 21.28 7.52
CA GLN A 138 -14.88 22.55 8.18
C GLN A 138 -16.10 23.49 8.18
N LEU A 139 -16.85 23.55 7.07
CA LEU A 139 -18.08 24.36 6.97
C LEU A 139 -19.18 23.85 7.89
N THR A 140 -19.42 22.53 7.93
CA THR A 140 -20.42 21.94 8.83
C THR A 140 -20.08 22.14 10.30
N SER A 141 -18.80 22.13 10.67
CA SER A 141 -18.38 22.38 12.05
C SER A 141 -18.62 23.84 12.46
N GLN A 142 -18.50 24.79 11.52
CA GLN A 142 -18.78 26.22 11.75
C GLN A 142 -20.27 26.57 11.83
N GLU A 143 -21.16 25.75 11.26
CA GLU A 143 -22.62 25.95 11.33
C GLU A 143 -23.25 25.38 12.62
N LEU A 144 -22.49 24.56 13.36
CA LEU A 144 -22.92 23.92 14.61
C LEU A 144 -22.45 24.66 15.88
N ASP A 145 -21.61 25.69 15.72
CA ASP A 145 -21.14 26.62 16.76
C ASP A 145 -21.96 27.92 16.77
#